data_AF-A0A2T6BM44-F1
#
_entry.id   AF-A0A2T6BM44-F1
#
_cell.length_a   1.000
_cell.length_b   1.000
_cell.length_c   1.000
_cell.angle_alpha   90.00
_cell.angle_beta   90.00
_cell.angle_gamma   90.00
#
_symmetry.space_group_name_H-M   'P 1'
#
loop_
_entity.id
_entity.type
_entity.pdbx_description
1 polymer ?
#
loop_
_entity_poly.entity_id
_entity_poly.type
_entity_poly.pdbx_seq_one_letter_code
_entity_poly.pdbx_strand_id
1 'polypeptide(L)'
;MRRPLISLYVLLTTPISVPWRLLARGAAIVITFLIARAIEPWTGLGALNVAVLAGLLTTGLRALSPAFFEPKDRDITSAITVACVLMSLSALAHFLPASTLQIGISLGMFAMGLMYAFVLWLDPTMYDRLGWRAEDWGTEGHANAARWQILRCAGLGVAYAYAAYTLNAAEWIVAHAALPLVFYMLFHWSVIATHPYEDNA
;
A
#
# COMPACT_ATOMS: atom_id res chain seq x y z
N MET A 1 -10.61 22.60 -30.28
CA MET A 1 -11.23 22.81 -28.96
C MET A 1 -10.88 21.63 -28.05
N ARG A 2 -10.40 21.92 -26.82
CA ARG A 2 -10.78 21.17 -25.60
C ARG A 2 -10.20 19.78 -25.28
N ARG A 3 -9.01 19.35 -25.74
CA ARG A 3 -8.36 18.16 -25.12
C ARG A 3 -8.27 18.22 -23.58
N PRO A 4 -7.76 19.32 -22.96
CA PRO A 4 -7.72 19.41 -21.50
C PRO A 4 -9.10 19.51 -20.84
N LEU A 5 -10.09 20.10 -21.53
CA LEU A 5 -11.47 20.21 -21.02
C LEU A 5 -12.24 18.89 -21.12
N ILE A 6 -11.97 18.07 -22.13
CA ILE A 6 -12.49 16.71 -22.28
C ILE A 6 -11.82 15.80 -21.24
N SER A 7 -10.49 15.87 -21.07
CA SER A 7 -9.78 15.12 -20.03
C SER A 7 -10.26 15.50 -18.63
N LEU A 8 -10.51 16.79 -18.34
CA LEU A 8 -11.05 17.24 -17.05
C LEU A 8 -12.49 16.77 -16.84
N TYR A 9 -13.34 16.84 -17.88
CA TYR A 9 -14.71 16.33 -17.81
C TYR A 9 -14.71 14.83 -17.51
N VAL A 10 -13.94 14.03 -18.26
CA VAL A 10 -13.77 12.59 -18.02
C VAL A 10 -13.22 12.33 -16.62
N LEU A 11 -12.23 13.09 -16.14
CA LEU A 11 -11.70 12.97 -14.77
C LEU A 11 -12.76 13.22 -13.69
N LEU A 12 -13.66 14.18 -13.91
CA LEU A 12 -14.70 14.57 -12.96
C LEU A 12 -15.93 13.65 -13.02
N THR A 13 -16.21 13.04 -14.17
CA THR A 13 -17.40 12.23 -14.39
C THR A 13 -17.15 10.72 -14.37
N THR A 14 -15.91 10.25 -14.51
CA THR A 14 -15.60 8.82 -14.51
C THR A 14 -15.70 8.26 -13.08
N PRO A 15 -16.60 7.28 -12.85
CA PRO A 15 -16.70 6.65 -11.54
C PRO A 15 -15.41 5.87 -11.23
N ILE A 16 -14.76 6.23 -10.13
CA ILE A 16 -13.62 5.46 -9.61
C ILE A 16 -14.17 4.22 -8.91
N SER A 17 -13.70 3.04 -9.32
CA SER A 17 -14.08 1.81 -8.63
C SER A 17 -13.60 1.86 -7.18
N VAL A 18 -14.50 1.51 -6.25
CA VAL A 18 -14.18 1.59 -4.83
C VAL A 18 -13.20 0.46 -4.49
N PRO A 19 -11.99 0.77 -3.97
CA PRO A 19 -11.00 -0.25 -3.65
C PRO A 19 -11.38 -0.95 -2.33
N TRP A 20 -12.37 -1.84 -2.37
CA TRP A 20 -13.01 -2.45 -1.20
C TRP A 20 -12.00 -3.11 -0.25
N ARG A 21 -10.95 -3.72 -0.80
CA ARG A 21 -9.86 -4.34 -0.01
C ARG A 21 -9.02 -3.31 0.75
N LEU A 22 -8.75 -2.14 0.15
CA LEU A 22 -8.04 -1.05 0.82
C LEU A 22 -8.92 -0.38 1.87
N LEU A 23 -10.22 -0.21 1.59
CA LEU A 23 -11.19 0.25 2.58
C LEU A 23 -11.28 -0.70 3.77
N ALA A 24 -11.42 -2.01 3.54
CA ALA A 24 -11.48 -3.01 4.59
C ALA A 24 -10.21 -3.01 5.44
N ARG A 25 -9.02 -2.88 4.82
CA ARG A 25 -7.76 -2.68 5.55
C ARG A 25 -7.79 -1.42 6.42
N GLY A 26 -8.18 -0.28 5.86
CA GLY A 26 -8.26 0.98 6.60
C GLY A 26 -9.23 0.90 7.77
N ALA A 27 -10.41 0.34 7.56
CA ALA A 27 -11.42 0.11 8.59
C ALA A 27 -10.90 -0.82 9.69
N ALA A 28 -10.24 -1.93 9.33
CA ALA A 28 -9.65 -2.85 10.30
C ALA A 28 -8.63 -2.14 11.20
N ILE A 29 -7.72 -1.35 10.63
CA ILE A 29 -6.71 -0.59 11.39
C ILE A 29 -7.38 0.38 12.39
N VAL A 30 -8.37 1.15 11.94
CA VAL A 30 -9.06 2.14 12.79
C VAL A 30 -9.88 1.46 13.88
N ILE A 31 -10.66 0.43 13.54
CA ILE A 31 -11.47 -0.32 14.51
C ILE A 31 -10.57 -0.98 15.56
N THR A 32 -9.49 -1.64 15.12
CA THR A 32 -8.52 -2.25 16.03
C THR A 32 -7.89 -1.21 16.94
N PHE A 33 -7.54 -0.03 16.44
CA PHE A 33 -7.02 1.05 17.28
C PHE A 33 -8.01 1.49 18.36
N LEU A 34 -9.28 1.69 18.01
CA LEU A 34 -10.32 2.10 18.95
C LEU A 34 -10.54 1.05 20.05
N ILE A 35 -10.61 -0.22 19.67
CA ILE A 35 -10.75 -1.34 20.62
C ILE A 35 -9.51 -1.43 21.50
N ALA A 36 -8.31 -1.41 20.91
CA ALA A 36 -7.06 -1.52 21.65
C ALA A 36 -6.89 -0.38 22.66
N ARG A 37 -7.23 0.85 22.27
CA ARG A 37 -7.17 2.02 23.16
C ARG A 37 -8.12 1.91 24.35
N ALA A 38 -9.27 1.25 24.19
CA ALA A 38 -10.22 1.04 25.28
C ALA A 38 -9.69 0.04 26.32
N ILE A 39 -8.85 -0.93 25.92
CA ILE A 39 -8.32 -1.99 26.79
C ILE A 39 -6.83 -1.82 27.14
N GLU A 40 -6.16 -0.81 26.58
CA GLU A 40 -4.75 -0.47 26.80
C GLU A 40 -4.39 -0.30 28.29
N PRO A 41 -5.22 0.35 29.14
CA PRO A 41 -4.93 0.46 30.58
C PRO A 41 -4.84 -0.88 31.32
N TRP A 42 -5.45 -1.94 30.77
CA TRP A 42 -5.53 -3.26 31.40
C TRP A 42 -4.53 -4.24 30.81
N THR A 43 -4.16 -4.07 29.54
CA THR A 43 -3.28 -4.98 28.81
C THR A 43 -1.83 -4.49 28.77
N GLY A 44 -1.59 -3.18 28.96
CA GLY A 44 -0.28 -2.56 28.76
C GLY A 44 0.20 -2.62 27.30
N LEU A 45 -0.64 -3.06 26.36
CA LEU A 45 -0.33 -3.15 24.94
C LEU A 45 -0.61 -1.80 24.28
N GLY A 46 0.42 -1.22 23.68
CA GLY A 46 0.30 0.06 22.96
C GLY A 46 -0.76 -0.02 21.86
N ALA A 47 -1.80 0.81 21.93
CA ALA A 47 -2.92 0.75 20.99
C ALA A 47 -2.48 0.93 19.52
N LEU A 48 -1.46 1.77 19.30
CA LEU A 48 -0.85 1.98 17.99
C LEU A 48 -0.20 0.70 17.45
N ASN A 49 0.55 -0.02 18.28
CA ASN A 49 1.24 -1.25 17.90
C ASN A 49 0.23 -2.33 17.48
N VAL A 50 -0.86 -2.47 18.24
CA VAL A 50 -1.94 -3.42 17.92
C VAL A 50 -2.63 -3.06 16.59
N ALA A 51 -2.87 -1.77 16.34
CA ALA A 51 -3.44 -1.31 15.08
C ALA A 51 -2.52 -1.55 13.88
N VAL A 52 -1.21 -1.32 14.03
CA VAL A 52 -0.19 -1.64 13.02
C VAL A 52 -0.16 -3.14 12.72
N LEU A 53 -0.22 -3.98 13.75
CA LEU A 53 -0.29 -5.45 13.60
C LEU A 53 -1.51 -5.87 12.77
N ALA A 54 -2.69 -5.31 13.04
CA ALA A 54 -3.87 -5.57 12.21
C ALA A 54 -3.67 -5.14 10.74
N GLY A 55 -3.01 -3.99 10.52
CA GLY A 55 -2.63 -3.54 9.18
C GLY A 55 -1.66 -4.49 8.45
N LEU A 56 -0.69 -5.05 9.17
CA LEU A 56 0.26 -6.04 8.64
C LEU A 56 -0.44 -7.37 8.33
N LEU A 57 -1.28 -7.87 9.23
CA LEU A 57 -2.02 -9.12 9.04
C LEU A 57 -2.98 -9.04 7.85
N THR A 58 -3.75 -7.96 7.73
CA THR A 58 -4.65 -7.76 6.58
C THR A 58 -3.90 -7.66 5.26
N THR A 59 -2.71 -7.04 5.26
CA THR A 59 -1.83 -6.97 4.08
C THR A 59 -1.23 -8.35 3.76
N GLY A 60 -0.79 -9.08 4.78
CA GLY A 60 -0.19 -10.40 4.66
C GLY A 60 -1.16 -11.46 4.18
N LEU A 61 -2.38 -11.50 4.72
CA LEU A 61 -3.45 -12.41 4.27
C LEU A 61 -3.76 -12.21 2.78
N ARG A 62 -3.74 -10.96 2.30
CA ARG A 62 -3.90 -10.66 0.88
C ARG A 62 -2.73 -11.20 0.04
N ALA A 63 -1.50 -11.05 0.52
CA ALA A 63 -0.31 -11.51 -0.20
C ALA A 63 -0.19 -13.04 -0.22
N LEU A 64 -0.59 -13.71 0.86
CA LEU A 64 -0.56 -15.17 0.98
C LEU A 64 -1.71 -15.86 0.24
N SER A 65 -2.85 -15.18 0.05
CA SER A 65 -4.04 -15.79 -0.54
C SER A 65 -3.82 -16.37 -1.95
N PRO A 66 -3.22 -15.67 -2.91
CA PRO A 66 -2.92 -16.26 -4.23
C PRO A 66 -1.94 -17.44 -4.12
N ALA A 67 -0.91 -17.33 -3.30
CA ALA A 67 0.15 -18.35 -3.18
C ALA A 67 -0.33 -19.69 -2.59
N PHE A 68 -1.42 -19.70 -1.82
CA PHE A 68 -2.00 -20.91 -1.25
C PHE A 68 -3.28 -21.39 -1.95
N PHE A 69 -4.08 -20.48 -2.51
CA PHE A 69 -5.43 -20.80 -3.00
C PHE A 69 -5.58 -20.74 -4.52
N GLU A 70 -4.65 -20.11 -5.27
CA GLU A 70 -4.70 -20.08 -6.73
C GLU A 70 -3.76 -21.18 -7.31
N PRO A 71 -4.29 -22.22 -7.97
CA PRO A 71 -3.47 -23.35 -8.46
C PRO A 71 -2.35 -22.95 -9.44
N LYS A 72 -2.54 -21.84 -10.15
CA LYS A 72 -1.61 -21.34 -11.17
C LYS A 72 -0.42 -20.56 -10.58
N ASP A 73 -0.59 -20.03 -9.37
CA ASP A 73 0.38 -19.15 -8.69
C ASP A 73 0.93 -19.78 -7.40
N ARG A 74 0.76 -21.10 -7.25
CA ARG A 74 1.12 -21.86 -6.05
C ARG A 74 2.64 -22.06 -5.96
N ASP A 75 3.35 -21.07 -5.46
CA ASP A 75 4.75 -21.19 -5.05
C ASP A 75 4.90 -21.16 -3.52
N ILE A 76 5.18 -22.34 -2.97
CA ILE A 76 5.36 -22.55 -1.52
C ILE A 76 6.56 -21.75 -1.00
N THR A 77 7.62 -21.57 -1.80
CA THR A 77 8.83 -20.85 -1.37
C THR A 77 8.55 -19.37 -1.18
N SER A 78 7.82 -18.77 -2.13
CA SER A 78 7.34 -17.39 -2.03
C SER A 78 6.37 -17.22 -0.86
N ALA A 79 5.47 -18.18 -0.63
CA ALA A 79 4.53 -18.14 0.50
C ALA A 79 5.25 -18.18 1.86
N ILE A 80 6.25 -19.06 2.02
CA ILE A 80 7.09 -19.13 3.22
C ILE A 80 7.86 -17.82 3.41
N THR A 81 8.44 -17.27 2.34
CA THR A 81 9.18 -16.00 2.40
C THR A 81 8.29 -14.87 2.89
N VAL A 82 7.08 -14.74 2.34
CA VAL A 82 6.09 -13.73 2.77
C VAL A 82 5.70 -13.96 4.23
N ALA A 83 5.47 -15.20 4.65
CA ALA A 83 5.15 -15.52 6.05
C ALA A 83 6.30 -15.16 7.00
N CYS A 84 7.54 -15.49 6.66
CA CYS A 84 8.73 -15.13 7.45
C CYS A 84 8.90 -13.62 7.58
N VAL A 85 8.71 -12.87 6.49
CA VAL A 85 8.74 -11.40 6.51
C VAL A 85 7.62 -10.85 7.40
N LEU A 86 6.39 -11.36 7.26
CA LEU A 86 5.26 -10.94 8.09
C LEU A 86 5.48 -11.23 9.57
N MET A 87 6.00 -12.41 9.92
CA MET A 87 6.32 -12.77 11.30
C MET A 87 7.40 -11.85 11.87
N SER A 88 8.44 -11.55 11.09
CA SER A 88 9.52 -10.65 11.51
C SER A 88 9.01 -9.22 11.73
N LEU A 89 8.19 -8.70 10.81
CA LEU A 89 7.56 -7.38 10.95
C LEU A 89 6.57 -7.33 12.12
N SER A 90 5.85 -8.42 12.38
CA SER A 90 4.92 -8.52 13.52
C SER A 90 5.67 -8.53 14.84
N ALA A 91 6.80 -9.25 14.92
CA ALA A 91 7.66 -9.21 16.10
C ALA A 91 8.19 -7.79 16.34
N LEU A 92 8.69 -7.10 15.31
CA LEU A 92 9.13 -5.71 15.42
C LEU A 92 8.01 -4.78 15.88
N ALA A 93 6.80 -4.91 15.32
CA ALA A 93 5.65 -4.12 15.72
C ALA A 93 5.21 -4.41 17.16
N HIS A 94 5.47 -5.60 17.70
CA HIS A 94 5.15 -5.93 19.08
C HIS A 94 6.17 -5.36 20.08
N PHE A 95 7.46 -5.42 19.75
CA PHE A 95 8.53 -5.08 20.70
C PHE A 95 9.05 -3.64 20.59
N LEU A 96 8.79 -2.93 19.50
CA LEU A 96 9.26 -1.55 19.34
C LEU A 96 8.36 -0.53 20.04
N PRO A 97 8.92 0.54 20.63
CA PRO A 97 8.15 1.68 21.08
C PRO A 97 7.34 2.31 19.93
N ALA A 98 6.13 2.79 20.22
CA ALA A 98 5.22 3.35 19.22
C ALA A 98 5.86 4.46 18.36
N SER A 99 6.65 5.35 18.96
CA SER A 99 7.37 6.43 18.24
C SER A 99 8.39 5.88 17.25
N THR A 100 9.11 4.83 17.65
CA THR A 100 10.10 4.15 16.77
C THR A 100 9.40 3.37 15.67
N LEU A 101 8.25 2.78 15.96
CA LEU A 101 7.45 2.05 14.98
C LEU A 101 6.92 2.96 13.87
N GLN A 102 6.43 4.17 14.20
CA GLN A 102 5.96 5.14 13.22
C GLN A 102 7.07 5.55 12.23
N ILE A 103 8.27 5.84 12.75
CA ILE A 103 9.45 6.19 11.95
C ILE A 103 9.92 4.97 11.15
N GLY A 104 9.93 3.78 11.76
CA GLY A 104 10.32 2.54 11.10
C GLY A 104 9.44 2.20 9.91
N ILE A 105 8.12 2.43 10.02
CA ILE A 105 7.18 2.25 8.90
C ILE A 105 7.50 3.23 7.77
N SER A 106 7.78 4.50 8.08
CA SER A 106 8.19 5.48 7.06
C SER A 106 9.47 5.03 6.33
N LEU A 107 10.49 4.63 7.07
CA LEU A 107 11.74 4.11 6.51
C LEU A 107 11.51 2.87 5.64
N GLY A 108 10.63 1.96 6.07
CA GLY A 108 10.22 0.80 5.30
C GLY A 108 9.59 1.16 3.96
N MET A 109 8.78 2.22 3.91
CA MET A 109 8.21 2.71 2.64
C MET A 109 9.31 3.26 1.71
N PHE A 110 10.28 4.00 2.24
CA PHE A 110 11.43 4.47 1.44
C PHE A 110 12.28 3.32 0.92
N ALA A 111 12.59 2.33 1.76
CA ALA A 111 13.34 1.14 1.36
C ALA A 111 12.62 0.37 0.25
N MET A 112 11.30 0.21 0.35
CA MET A 112 10.49 -0.40 -0.71
C MET A 112 10.52 0.42 -2.00
N GLY A 113 10.44 1.75 -1.91
CA GLY A 113 10.56 2.64 -3.06
C GLY A 113 11.92 2.53 -3.75
N LEU A 114 13.01 2.42 -2.97
CA LEU A 114 14.36 2.19 -3.49
C LEU A 114 14.48 0.82 -4.16
N MET A 115 13.89 -0.23 -3.59
CA MET A 115 13.82 -1.53 -4.25
C MET A 115 13.10 -1.45 -5.60
N TYR A 116 11.95 -0.77 -5.66
CA TYR A 116 11.26 -0.57 -6.95
C TYR A 116 12.11 0.23 -7.93
N ALA A 117 12.79 1.30 -7.49
CA ALA A 117 13.68 2.08 -8.35
C ALA A 117 14.88 1.27 -8.85
N PHE A 118 15.43 0.40 -8.00
CA PHE A 118 16.55 -0.46 -8.34
C PHE A 118 16.14 -1.52 -9.37
N VAL A 119 14.96 -2.13 -9.23
CA VAL A 119 14.41 -3.04 -10.25
C VAL A 119 14.20 -2.29 -11.57
N LEU A 120 13.70 -1.04 -11.54
CA LEU A 120 13.53 -0.20 -12.73
C LEU A 120 14.84 0.02 -13.48
N TRP A 121 15.91 0.20 -12.71
CA TRP A 121 17.21 0.51 -13.25
C TRP A 121 17.93 -0.73 -13.79
N LEU A 122 17.81 -1.88 -13.13
CA LEU A 122 18.52 -3.11 -13.51
C LEU A 122 17.87 -3.86 -14.68
N ASP A 123 16.58 -4.15 -14.58
CA ASP A 123 15.90 -5.01 -15.55
C ASP A 123 14.40 -4.69 -15.58
N PRO A 124 13.95 -3.91 -16.59
CA PRO A 124 12.54 -3.62 -16.78
C PRO A 124 11.65 -4.86 -16.94
N THR A 125 12.21 -6.00 -17.38
CA THR A 125 11.45 -7.25 -17.56
C THR A 125 11.20 -8.00 -16.25
N MET A 126 11.93 -7.67 -15.17
CA MET A 126 11.63 -8.20 -13.84
C MET A 126 10.31 -7.66 -13.27
N TYR A 127 9.72 -6.59 -13.83
CA TYR A 127 8.39 -6.13 -13.41
C TYR A 127 7.28 -7.11 -13.72
N ASP A 128 7.39 -7.85 -14.82
CA ASP A 128 6.44 -8.90 -15.17
C ASP A 128 6.37 -9.97 -14.07
N ARG A 129 7.48 -10.17 -13.35
CA ARG A 129 7.62 -11.14 -12.25
C ARG A 129 7.24 -10.58 -10.88
N LEU A 130 7.13 -9.26 -10.72
CA LEU A 130 6.68 -8.63 -9.46
C LEU A 130 5.15 -8.68 -9.26
N GLY A 131 4.44 -9.48 -10.06
CA GLY A 131 3.04 -9.85 -9.83
C GLY A 131 2.05 -8.75 -10.18
N TRP A 132 2.42 -7.79 -11.03
CA TRP A 132 1.50 -6.80 -11.56
C TRP A 132 0.96 -7.29 -12.91
N ARG A 133 -0.22 -7.94 -12.86
CA ARG A 133 -1.02 -8.35 -14.02
C ARG A 133 -1.56 -7.11 -14.73
N ALA A 134 -0.68 -6.38 -15.41
CA ALA A 134 -1.04 -5.45 -16.48
C ALA A 134 -0.69 -6.13 -17.80
N GLU A 135 -1.13 -7.39 -17.96
CA GLU A 135 -0.80 -8.27 -19.09
C GLU A 135 -1.10 -7.61 -20.46
N ASP A 136 -1.94 -6.58 -20.44
CA ASP A 136 -2.42 -5.86 -21.62
C ASP A 136 -1.76 -4.47 -21.84
N TRP A 137 -0.96 -3.95 -20.89
CA TRP A 137 -0.53 -2.53 -20.90
C TRP A 137 0.80 -2.25 -21.62
N GLY A 138 1.40 -3.29 -22.21
CA GLY A 138 2.69 -3.19 -22.91
C GLY A 138 3.86 -2.71 -22.04
N THR A 139 5.05 -2.63 -22.63
CA THR A 139 6.29 -2.28 -21.90
C THR A 139 6.27 -0.88 -21.27
N GLU A 140 5.58 0.08 -21.89
CA GLU A 140 5.46 1.45 -21.37
C GLU A 140 4.50 1.55 -20.18
N GLY A 141 3.38 0.81 -20.20
CA GLY A 141 2.43 0.77 -19.09
C GLY A 141 3.02 0.11 -17.84
N HIS A 142 3.83 -0.95 -18.00
CA HIS A 142 4.56 -1.57 -16.90
C HIS A 142 5.58 -0.62 -16.26
N ALA A 143 6.36 0.11 -17.07
CA ALA A 143 7.31 1.11 -16.57
C ALA A 143 6.60 2.27 -15.84
N ASN A 144 5.41 2.68 -16.29
CA ASN A 144 4.63 3.71 -15.63
C ASN A 144 4.06 3.23 -14.28
N ALA A 145 3.57 1.99 -14.21
CA ALA A 145 3.11 1.38 -12.96
C ALA A 145 4.22 1.29 -11.91
N ALA A 146 5.44 0.95 -12.33
CA ALA A 146 6.63 0.94 -11.49
C ALA A 146 6.98 2.32 -10.94
N ARG A 147 7.01 3.34 -11.80
CA ARG A 147 7.21 4.75 -11.40
C ARG A 147 6.16 5.19 -10.38
N TRP A 148 4.92 4.74 -10.56
CA TRP A 148 3.88 5.02 -9.59
C TRP A 148 4.11 4.35 -8.23
N GLN A 149 4.63 3.12 -8.19
CA GLN A 149 5.00 2.51 -6.91
C GLN A 149 6.11 3.30 -6.20
N ILE A 150 7.12 3.76 -6.94
CA ILE A 150 8.19 4.60 -6.39
C ILE A 150 7.58 5.87 -5.80
N LEU A 151 6.71 6.57 -6.56
CA LEU A 151 6.07 7.79 -6.11
C LEU A 151 5.16 7.57 -4.90
N ARG A 152 4.39 6.47 -4.90
CA ARG A 152 3.54 6.07 -3.77
C ARG A 152 4.37 5.76 -2.53
N CYS A 153 5.46 5.02 -2.66
CA CYS A 153 6.37 4.71 -1.57
C CYS A 153 7.03 5.96 -0.99
N ALA A 154 7.56 6.84 -1.84
CA ALA A 154 8.15 8.11 -1.41
C ALA A 154 7.10 9.01 -0.74
N GLY A 155 5.92 9.15 -1.35
CA GLY A 155 4.84 9.97 -0.83
C GLY A 155 4.28 9.45 0.50
N LEU A 156 4.08 8.15 0.65
CA LEU A 156 3.69 7.53 1.92
C LEU A 156 4.80 7.64 2.97
N GLY A 157 6.06 7.44 2.59
CA GLY A 157 7.22 7.62 3.47
C GLY A 157 7.28 9.03 4.05
N VAL A 158 7.24 10.05 3.20
CA VAL A 158 7.23 11.47 3.62
C VAL A 158 6.01 11.78 4.48
N ALA A 159 4.81 11.38 4.04
CA ALA A 159 3.58 11.68 4.78
C ALA A 159 3.55 11.02 6.17
N TYR A 160 4.04 9.78 6.29
CA TYR A 160 4.15 9.10 7.58
C TYR A 160 5.23 9.67 8.47
N ALA A 161 6.38 10.09 7.91
CA ALA A 161 7.43 10.77 8.67
C ALA A 161 6.93 12.12 9.21
N TYR A 162 6.28 12.91 8.34
CA TYR A 162 5.69 14.18 8.71
C TYR A 162 4.63 13.99 9.80
N ALA A 163 3.69 13.07 9.59
CA ALA A 163 2.67 12.74 10.58
C ALA A 163 3.27 12.25 11.91
N ALA A 164 4.34 11.46 11.88
CA ALA A 164 4.99 10.98 13.10
C ALA A 164 5.63 12.12 13.89
N TYR A 165 6.06 13.19 13.21
CA TYR A 165 6.67 14.36 13.83
C TYR A 165 5.62 15.38 14.32
N THR A 166 4.51 15.55 13.61
CA THR A 166 3.56 16.64 13.86
C THR A 166 2.24 16.22 14.50
N LEU A 167 1.85 14.94 14.39
CA LEU A 167 0.53 14.47 14.79
C LEU A 167 0.60 13.58 16.02
N ASN A 168 -0.52 13.49 16.74
CA ASN A 168 -0.68 12.51 17.80
C ASN A 168 -0.89 11.09 17.22
N ALA A 169 -0.81 10.07 18.08
CA ALA A 169 -0.94 8.68 17.66
C ALA A 169 -2.26 8.35 16.94
N ALA A 170 -3.38 8.98 17.34
CA ALA A 170 -4.69 8.72 16.73
C ALA A 170 -4.79 9.33 15.33
N GLU A 171 -4.33 10.57 15.17
CA GLU A 171 -4.23 11.26 13.88
C GLU A 171 -3.29 10.52 12.92
N TRP A 172 -2.17 10.02 13.44
CA TRP A 172 -1.25 9.19 12.66
C TRP A 172 -1.91 7.90 12.18
N ILE A 173 -2.70 7.23 13.00
CA ILE A 173 -3.44 6.02 12.61
C ILE A 173 -4.45 6.31 11.51
N VAL A 174 -5.18 7.42 11.60
CA VAL A 174 -6.08 7.85 10.54
C VAL A 174 -5.31 8.10 9.25
N ALA A 175 -4.16 8.79 9.32
CA ALA A 175 -3.29 8.98 8.16
C ALA A 175 -2.79 7.63 7.59
N HIS A 176 -2.37 6.69 8.44
CA HIS A 176 -1.92 5.36 8.06
C HIS A 176 -3.01 4.50 7.39
N ALA A 177 -4.26 4.69 7.79
CA ALA A 177 -5.42 4.04 7.18
C ALA A 177 -5.81 4.70 5.84
N ALA A 178 -5.84 6.03 5.80
CA ALA A 178 -6.40 6.80 4.68
C ALA A 178 -5.41 7.03 3.52
N LEU A 179 -4.13 7.31 3.81
CA LEU A 179 -3.16 7.67 2.78
C LEU A 179 -3.04 6.61 1.66
N PRO A 180 -3.00 5.30 1.95
CA PRO A 180 -2.99 4.29 0.89
C PRO A 180 -4.20 4.33 -0.05
N LEU A 181 -5.37 4.77 0.43
CA LEU A 181 -6.55 5.01 -0.41
C LEU A 181 -6.39 6.27 -1.27
N VAL A 182 -5.88 7.35 -0.69
CA VAL A 182 -5.61 8.59 -1.43
C VAL A 182 -4.64 8.32 -2.58
N PHE A 183 -3.54 7.61 -2.33
CA PHE A 183 -2.60 7.22 -3.38
C PHE A 183 -3.19 6.26 -4.42
N TYR A 184 -4.19 5.45 -4.06
CA TYR A 184 -4.91 4.63 -5.04
C TYR A 184 -5.81 5.50 -5.94
N MET A 185 -6.51 6.48 -5.37
CA MET A 185 -7.33 7.40 -6.16
C MET A 185 -6.48 8.27 -7.08
N LEU A 186 -5.34 8.77 -6.59
CA LEU A 186 -4.36 9.51 -7.39
C LEU A 186 -3.78 8.64 -8.53
N PHE A 187 -3.49 7.36 -8.26
CA PHE A 187 -3.07 6.41 -9.30
C PHE A 187 -4.12 6.32 -10.39
N HIS A 188 -5.35 6.01 -10.00
CA HIS A 188 -6.44 5.77 -10.94
C HIS A 188 -6.74 7.01 -11.77
N TRP A 189 -6.72 8.19 -11.14
CA TRP A 189 -6.82 9.47 -11.85
C TRP A 189 -5.66 9.72 -12.82
N SER A 190 -4.42 9.41 -12.43
CA SER A 190 -3.28 9.57 -13.32
C SER A 190 -3.37 8.64 -14.53
N VAL A 191 -3.80 7.39 -14.33
CA VAL A 191 -3.99 6.41 -15.41
C VAL A 191 -5.11 6.84 -16.35
N ILE A 192 -6.29 7.23 -15.84
CA ILE A 192 -7.37 7.77 -16.68
C ILE A 192 -6.91 9.00 -17.48
N ALA A 193 -6.09 9.85 -16.87
CA ALA A 193 -5.58 11.06 -17.52
C ALA A 193 -4.54 10.76 -18.62
N THR A 194 -3.68 9.76 -18.43
CA THR A 194 -2.58 9.45 -19.36
C THR A 194 -2.93 8.40 -20.39
N HIS A 195 -3.85 7.47 -20.08
CA HIS A 195 -4.37 6.44 -20.98
C HIS A 195 -5.90 6.44 -20.95
N PRO A 196 -6.56 7.49 -21.48
CA PRO A 196 -8.03 7.55 -21.51
C PRO A 196 -8.67 6.50 -22.43
N TYR A 197 -7.87 5.81 -23.26
CA TYR A 197 -8.30 4.80 -24.20
C TYR A 197 -7.20 3.74 -24.37
N GLU A 198 -7.37 2.58 -23.73
CA GLU A 198 -6.91 1.31 -24.29
C GLU A 198 -8.19 0.55 -24.67
N ASP A 199 -8.40 0.51 -25.98
CA ASP A 199 -9.37 -0.21 -26.79
C ASP A 199 -10.29 -1.22 -26.08
N ASN A 200 -11.59 -0.88 -26.09
CA ASN A 200 -12.61 -1.89 -26.38
C ASN A 200 -12.35 -2.39 -27.82
N ALA A 201 -11.59 -3.47 -27.97
CA ALA A 201 -11.52 -4.30 -29.16
C ALA A 201 -11.68 -5.77 -28.77
#